data_AF-A0A0J6WIU2-F1
#
_entry.id   AF-A0A0J6WIU2-F1
#
_cell.length_a   1.000
_cell.length_b   1.000
_cell.length_c   1.000
_cell.angle_alpha   90.00
_cell.angle_beta   90.00
_cell.angle_gamma   90.00
#
_symmetry.space_group_name_H-M   'P 1'
#
loop_
_entity.id
_entity.type
_entity.pdbx_description
1 polymer ?
#
loop_
_entity_poly.entity_id
_entity_poly.type
_entity_poly.pdbx_seq_one_letter_code
_entity_poly.pdbx_strand_id
1 'polypeptide(L)'
;MSSAVADDGIATSRNAVMPIVRVAVLTTDDRGGARMTDIALPAELPLRELIPAVQRLVSPADDAAGAAVPVSLAPIGGVPFSLDATLTTVGVVDGDLLALQPVPVGPPAPRIVEDIADAAVIFSASRERPWGTADIRRGATAAVTGLMLIATAFAAAHRAATGEAIGLFVVAAVAAAGVVAALTARPRAPRLGTALAVAALPPVGAAFALAVPGDFGPSTVVLGAAGVAAWSIISITLGERALALFTATAATALGVLPAAAAAALWTLPPTELGCALILAALLLTVQAAQLSAFCARLPVPTLPAPGDPAPSALPLRVLEDLPRRVRATDAHQTGFLAAGVLLAVAGSAALLWPAFHGGGASAWAWYLVVALAAAAALRARVWDSAACKAWLLVHSFLVTTVVLVSFAVTGDEVAAWWTLAVLTGLVAAWVVAALNPRIARADTYSLPARRLLGFVAAGLDASLIPVMAYLVGLFTWVVNGF
;
A
#
# COMPACT_ATOMS: atom_id res chain seq x y z
N MET A 1 15.90 -8.20 -94.53
CA MET A 1 15.97 -9.21 -93.45
C MET A 1 16.95 -8.65 -92.42
N SER A 2 16.62 -8.27 -91.19
CA SER A 2 15.44 -8.49 -90.37
C SER A 2 15.28 -7.35 -89.35
N SER A 3 14.10 -6.75 -89.33
CA SER A 3 13.27 -6.28 -88.20
C SER A 3 13.85 -6.06 -86.78
N ALA A 4 13.46 -4.90 -86.25
CA ALA A 4 13.37 -4.46 -84.85
C ALA A 4 12.95 -5.50 -83.80
N VAL A 5 13.38 -5.28 -82.54
CA VAL A 5 12.51 -5.14 -81.36
C VAL A 5 13.22 -4.20 -80.35
N ALA A 6 12.59 -3.06 -80.05
CA ALA A 6 12.88 -2.28 -78.86
C ALA A 6 12.08 -2.91 -77.71
N ASP A 7 12.79 -3.33 -76.66
CA ASP A 7 12.17 -3.80 -75.42
C ASP A 7 12.00 -2.60 -74.50
N ASP A 8 10.82 -2.00 -74.56
CA ASP A 8 10.34 -1.05 -73.56
C ASP A 8 10.16 -1.83 -72.25
N GLY A 9 11.19 -1.77 -71.40
CA GLY A 9 11.12 -2.25 -70.04
C GLY A 9 10.11 -1.42 -69.24
N ILE A 10 8.84 -1.82 -69.31
CA ILE A 10 7.80 -1.44 -68.36
C ILE A 10 8.31 -1.82 -66.98
N ALA A 11 8.84 -0.82 -66.26
CA ALA A 11 9.04 -0.89 -64.83
C ALA A 11 7.67 -1.12 -64.21
N THR A 12 7.35 -2.38 -64.00
CA THR A 12 6.27 -2.83 -63.12
C THR A 12 6.50 -2.12 -61.80
N SER A 13 5.64 -1.14 -61.50
CA SER A 13 5.53 -0.55 -60.17
C SER A 13 5.25 -1.73 -59.25
N ARG A 14 6.29 -2.24 -58.59
CA ARG A 14 6.11 -2.98 -57.35
C ARG A 14 5.22 -2.07 -56.52
N ASN A 15 3.99 -2.51 -56.25
CA ASN A 15 3.17 -1.94 -55.20
C ASN A 15 4.08 -1.93 -53.97
N ALA A 16 4.68 -0.79 -53.68
CA ALA A 16 5.38 -0.57 -52.45
C ALA A 16 4.28 -0.63 -51.42
N VAL A 17 4.12 -1.80 -50.80
CA VAL A 17 3.28 -1.98 -49.63
C VAL A 17 3.95 -1.11 -48.58
N MET A 18 3.56 0.16 -48.53
CA MET A 18 4.04 1.07 -47.50
C MET A 18 3.58 0.46 -46.19
N PRO A 19 4.50 0.13 -45.27
CA PRO A 19 4.10 -0.32 -43.95
C PRO A 19 3.35 0.83 -43.29
N ILE A 20 2.09 0.59 -42.93
CA ILE A 20 1.22 1.55 -42.28
C ILE A 20 1.07 1.12 -40.83
N VAL A 21 1.14 2.07 -39.90
CA VAL A 21 0.84 1.86 -38.49
C VAL A 21 -0.40 2.67 -38.11
N ARG A 22 -1.37 2.04 -37.45
CA ARG A 22 -2.58 2.68 -36.91
C ARG A 22 -2.30 3.13 -35.49
N VAL A 23 -2.32 4.43 -35.25
CA VAL A 23 -2.10 5.04 -33.93
C VAL A 23 -3.29 5.88 -33.53
N ALA A 24 -3.53 5.99 -32.23
CA ALA A 24 -4.45 6.98 -31.67
C ALA A 24 -3.66 8.22 -31.28
N VAL A 25 -4.01 9.39 -31.81
CA VAL A 25 -3.36 10.65 -31.49
C VAL A 25 -4.23 11.46 -30.53
N LEU A 26 -3.68 11.78 -29.36
CA LEU A 26 -4.26 12.64 -28.35
C LEU A 26 -3.78 14.08 -28.54
N THR A 27 -4.71 15.01 -28.61
CA THR A 27 -4.45 16.46 -28.59
C THR A 27 -5.18 17.13 -27.45
N THR A 28 -4.57 18.16 -26.89
CA THR A 28 -5.17 19.04 -25.90
C THR A 28 -5.52 20.34 -26.56
N ASP A 29 -6.80 20.70 -26.52
CA ASP A 29 -7.34 21.97 -27.01
C ASP A 29 -6.99 23.09 -26.03
N ASP A 30 -6.89 24.34 -26.49
CA ASP A 30 -6.50 25.51 -25.66
C ASP A 30 -7.47 25.77 -24.50
N ARG A 31 -8.69 25.21 -24.57
CA ARG A 31 -9.70 25.25 -23.50
C ARG A 31 -9.63 24.07 -22.52
N GLY A 32 -8.60 23.22 -22.63
CA GLY A 32 -8.37 22.06 -21.76
C GLY A 32 -9.19 20.82 -22.10
N GLY A 33 -9.85 20.78 -23.27
CA GLY A 33 -10.52 19.58 -23.78
C GLY A 33 -9.53 18.65 -24.46
N ALA A 34 -9.58 17.35 -24.22
CA ALA A 34 -8.73 16.38 -24.91
C ALA A 34 -9.50 15.66 -26.03
N ARG A 35 -8.93 15.62 -27.24
CA ARG A 35 -9.51 14.92 -28.40
C ARG A 35 -8.59 13.77 -28.81
N MET A 36 -9.17 12.59 -28.97
CA MET A 36 -8.49 11.39 -29.44
C MET A 36 -8.96 11.06 -30.85
N THR A 37 -8.03 10.92 -31.78
CA THR A 37 -8.31 10.65 -33.20
C THR A 37 -7.45 9.50 -33.68
N ASP A 38 -8.07 8.46 -34.23
CA ASP A 38 -7.35 7.32 -34.81
C ASP A 38 -6.88 7.66 -36.23
N ILE A 39 -5.57 7.52 -36.48
CA ILE A 39 -4.93 7.86 -37.75
C ILE A 39 -4.02 6.72 -38.19
N ALA A 40 -4.04 6.43 -39.49
CA ALA A 40 -3.11 5.51 -40.12
C ALA A 40 -1.93 6.29 -40.71
N LEU A 41 -0.71 6.01 -40.24
CA LEU A 41 0.52 6.73 -40.61
C LEU A 41 1.51 5.80 -41.32
N PRO A 42 2.18 6.24 -42.40
CA PRO A 42 3.31 5.52 -42.98
C PRO A 42 4.46 5.35 -41.98
N ALA A 43 4.90 4.12 -41.76
CA ALA A 43 5.84 3.77 -40.70
C ALA A 43 7.29 4.18 -41.02
N GLU A 44 7.64 4.19 -42.30
CA GLU A 44 8.99 4.44 -42.82
C GLU A 44 9.26 5.92 -43.16
N LEU A 45 8.24 6.79 -43.11
CA LEU A 45 8.41 8.21 -43.40
C LEU A 45 8.94 8.95 -42.16
N PRO A 46 9.88 9.89 -42.30
CA PRO A 46 10.35 10.68 -41.17
C PRO A 46 9.22 11.55 -40.60
N LEU A 47 9.21 11.70 -39.27
CA LEU A 47 8.15 12.41 -38.55
C LEU A 47 7.94 13.86 -39.04
N ARG A 48 9.00 14.56 -39.45
CA ARG A 48 8.90 15.92 -40.02
C ARG A 48 7.93 16.05 -41.20
N GLU A 49 7.72 14.99 -41.98
CA GLU A 49 6.79 14.96 -43.11
C GLU A 49 5.37 14.59 -42.68
N LEU A 50 5.25 13.78 -41.62
CA LEU A 50 3.98 13.32 -41.07
C LEU A 50 3.28 14.35 -40.19
N ILE A 51 4.04 15.11 -39.39
CA ILE A 51 3.50 16.06 -38.39
C ILE A 51 2.53 17.07 -39.01
N PRO A 52 2.82 17.73 -40.15
CA PRO A 52 1.87 18.69 -40.75
C PRO A 52 0.56 18.03 -41.21
N ALA A 53 0.60 16.76 -41.64
CA ALA A 53 -0.61 16.02 -42.00
C ALA A 53 -1.42 15.64 -40.74
N VAL A 54 -0.74 15.18 -39.68
CA VAL A 54 -1.37 14.86 -38.39
C VAL A 54 -2.00 16.11 -37.76
N GLN A 55 -1.30 17.25 -37.76
CA GLN A 55 -1.83 18.51 -37.22
C GLN A 55 -3.13 18.92 -37.91
N ARG A 56 -3.18 18.89 -39.25
CA ARG A 56 -4.40 19.20 -40.02
C ARG A 56 -5.55 18.25 -39.73
N LEU A 57 -5.27 16.98 -39.47
CA LEU A 57 -6.29 15.98 -39.16
C LEU A 57 -6.85 16.12 -37.75
N VAL A 58 -6.01 16.48 -36.77
CA VAL A 58 -6.40 16.49 -35.36
C VAL A 58 -6.86 17.88 -34.88
N SER A 59 -6.24 18.97 -35.36
CA SER A 59 -6.64 20.36 -35.10
C SER A 59 -6.85 21.14 -36.40
N PRO A 60 -8.04 21.05 -37.04
CA PRO A 60 -8.36 21.79 -38.25
C PRO A 60 -8.63 23.29 -38.02
N ALA A 61 -8.55 23.79 -36.77
CA ALA A 61 -8.92 25.16 -36.39
C ALA A 61 -7.73 26.10 -36.12
N ASP A 62 -6.49 25.58 -36.02
CA ASP A 62 -5.27 26.33 -35.71
C ASP A 62 -4.51 26.83 -36.96
N ASP A 63 -5.22 27.23 -38.02
CA ASP A 63 -4.63 27.85 -39.21
C ASP A 63 -4.08 29.28 -38.96
N ALA A 64 -4.06 29.75 -37.71
CA ALA A 64 -3.53 31.05 -37.33
C ALA A 64 -2.00 31.01 -37.29
N ALA A 65 -1.39 31.42 -38.40
CA ALA A 65 0.03 31.73 -38.53
C ALA A 65 0.54 32.68 -37.43
N GLY A 66 1.10 32.12 -36.36
CA GLY A 66 1.72 32.86 -35.28
C GLY A 66 2.72 32.01 -34.52
N ALA A 67 4.00 32.06 -34.91
CA ALA A 67 5.17 31.51 -34.20
C ALA A 67 4.91 30.18 -33.45
N ALA A 68 4.40 29.17 -34.17
CA ALA A 68 4.08 27.87 -33.59
C ALA A 68 5.36 27.18 -33.10
N VAL A 69 5.43 26.90 -31.80
CA VAL A 69 6.46 26.02 -31.23
C VAL A 69 6.42 24.70 -32.01
N PRO A 70 7.56 24.22 -32.55
CA PRO A 70 7.56 22.98 -33.32
C PRO A 70 7.00 21.86 -32.45
N VAL A 71 6.05 21.07 -32.95
CA VAL A 71 5.45 19.94 -32.23
C VAL A 71 5.96 18.62 -32.80
N SER A 72 5.98 17.59 -31.97
CA SER A 72 6.29 16.22 -32.36
C SER A 72 5.37 15.24 -31.64
N LEU A 73 5.36 13.98 -32.09
CA LEU A 73 4.65 12.90 -31.42
C LEU A 73 5.47 12.42 -30.22
N ALA A 74 4.81 12.14 -29.11
CA ALA A 74 5.41 11.60 -27.90
C ALA A 74 4.58 10.41 -27.40
N PRO A 75 5.20 9.39 -26.78
CA PRO A 75 4.44 8.42 -26.00
C PRO A 75 3.80 9.14 -24.80
N ILE A 76 2.66 8.63 -24.30
CA ILE A 76 2.00 9.23 -23.13
C ILE A 76 2.95 9.24 -21.92
N GLY A 77 3.30 10.44 -21.44
CA GLY A 77 4.23 10.64 -20.33
C GLY A 77 5.72 10.45 -20.69
N GLY A 78 6.05 10.27 -21.97
CA GLY A 78 7.41 10.17 -22.48
C GLY A 78 7.93 11.48 -23.05
N VAL A 79 9.14 11.43 -23.61
CA VAL A 79 9.75 12.55 -24.34
C VAL A 79 9.27 12.57 -25.79
N PRO A 80 9.11 13.76 -26.41
CA PRO A 80 8.79 13.88 -27.83
C PRO A 80 9.85 13.24 -28.71
N PHE A 81 9.40 12.52 -29.75
CA PHE A 81 10.27 11.87 -30.71
C PHE A 81 11.04 12.90 -31.54
N SER A 82 12.24 12.52 -31.96
CA SER A 82 13.01 13.32 -32.91
C SER A 82 12.24 13.43 -34.24
N LEU A 83 12.17 14.64 -34.80
CA LEU A 83 11.51 14.88 -36.09
C LEU A 83 12.19 14.16 -37.27
N ASP A 84 13.44 13.73 -37.10
CA ASP A 84 14.20 12.97 -38.10
C ASP A 84 14.03 11.45 -37.97
N ALA A 85 13.39 10.98 -36.90
CA ALA A 85 13.14 9.56 -36.72
C ALA A 85 11.88 9.11 -37.48
N THR A 86 11.85 7.84 -37.87
CA THR A 86 10.67 7.17 -38.42
C THR A 86 9.92 6.43 -37.31
N LEU A 87 8.63 6.14 -37.50
CA LEU A 87 7.84 5.38 -36.52
C LEU A 87 8.40 3.96 -36.29
N THR A 88 8.98 3.34 -37.33
CA THR A 88 9.67 2.04 -37.21
C THR A 88 10.92 2.12 -36.34
N THR A 89 11.72 3.17 -36.48
CA THR A 89 12.98 3.35 -35.72
C THR A 89 12.70 3.60 -34.24
N VAL A 90 11.62 4.31 -33.94
CA VAL A 90 11.16 4.60 -32.58
C VAL A 90 10.44 3.39 -31.95
N GLY A 91 10.00 2.42 -32.76
CA GLY A 91 9.37 1.19 -32.30
C GLY A 91 7.89 1.35 -31.96
N VAL A 92 7.18 2.24 -32.65
CA VAL A 92 5.72 2.42 -32.49
C VAL A 92 4.99 1.23 -33.12
N VAL A 93 4.02 0.67 -32.39
CA VAL A 93 3.22 -0.49 -32.80
C VAL A 93 1.78 -0.07 -33.09
N ASP A 94 1.08 -0.87 -33.89
CA ASP A 94 -0.36 -0.71 -34.12
C ASP A 94 -1.14 -0.68 -32.81
N GLY A 95 -1.94 0.37 -32.62
CA GLY A 95 -2.75 0.61 -31.44
C GLY A 95 -2.09 1.52 -30.39
N ASP A 96 -0.86 1.97 -30.62
CA ASP A 96 -0.19 2.90 -29.69
C ASP A 96 -0.92 4.25 -29.60
N LEU A 97 -1.03 4.76 -28.37
CA LEU A 97 -1.56 6.08 -28.08
C LEU A 97 -0.42 7.09 -27.98
N LEU A 98 -0.40 8.07 -28.87
CA LEU A 98 0.62 9.12 -28.96
C LEU A 98 0.00 10.47 -28.62
N ALA A 99 0.72 11.32 -27.89
CA ALA A 99 0.34 12.71 -27.65
C ALA A 99 1.10 13.64 -28.61
N LEU A 100 0.41 14.65 -29.14
CA LEU A 100 1.06 15.76 -29.82
C LEU A 100 1.63 16.72 -28.76
N GLN A 101 2.95 16.85 -28.69
CA GLN A 101 3.61 17.70 -27.69
C GLN A 101 4.57 18.69 -28.36
N PRO A 102 4.73 19.90 -27.80
CA PRO A 102 5.76 20.81 -28.26
C PRO A 102 7.14 20.17 -28.05
N VAL A 103 7.99 20.27 -29.06
CA VAL A 103 9.41 19.91 -28.96
C VAL A 103 10.02 20.81 -27.88
N PRO A 104 10.70 20.23 -26.87
CA PRO A 104 11.33 21.04 -25.85
C PRO A 104 12.36 21.94 -26.53
N VAL A 105 12.13 23.25 -26.48
CA VAL A 105 13.23 24.18 -26.73
C VAL A 105 14.28 23.90 -25.66
N GLY A 106 15.54 23.78 -26.08
CA GLY A 106 16.66 23.55 -25.15
C GLY A 106 16.60 24.54 -23.98
N PRO A 107 17.21 24.21 -22.83
CA PRO A 107 17.13 25.06 -21.66
C PRO A 107 17.52 26.49 -22.04
N PRO A 108 16.73 27.51 -21.61
CA PRO A 108 17.09 28.90 -21.87
C PRO A 108 18.51 29.14 -21.37
N ALA A 109 19.29 29.94 -22.10
CA ALA A 109 20.67 30.22 -21.73
C ALA A 109 20.75 30.59 -20.24
N PRO A 110 21.57 29.89 -19.43
CA PRO A 110 21.63 30.18 -18.00
C PRO A 110 22.06 31.63 -17.82
N ARG A 111 21.43 32.33 -16.87
CA ARG A 111 21.88 33.69 -16.52
C ARG A 111 23.31 33.60 -16.01
N ILE A 112 24.21 34.33 -16.68
CA ILE A 112 25.60 34.47 -16.25
C ILE A 112 25.58 35.51 -15.13
N VAL A 113 25.90 35.08 -13.92
CA VAL A 113 26.08 35.96 -12.76
C VAL A 113 27.59 36.10 -12.54
N GLU A 114 28.09 37.33 -12.54
CA GLU A 114 29.53 37.61 -12.46
C GLU A 114 30.07 37.46 -11.03
N ASP A 115 29.22 37.64 -10.02
CA ASP A 115 29.57 37.53 -8.60
C ASP A 115 29.05 36.22 -7.99
N ILE A 116 29.95 35.47 -7.35
CA ILE A 116 29.65 34.22 -6.64
C ILE A 116 28.72 34.49 -5.44
N ALA A 117 28.83 35.66 -4.78
CA ALA A 117 27.95 36.02 -3.68
C ALA A 117 26.51 36.26 -4.15
N ASP A 118 26.32 36.99 -5.25
CA ASP A 118 25.01 37.20 -5.86
C ASP A 118 24.45 35.89 -6.43
N ALA A 119 25.29 35.06 -7.06
CA ALA A 119 24.88 33.75 -7.53
C ALA A 119 24.40 32.87 -6.36
N ALA A 120 25.13 32.85 -5.25
CA ALA A 120 24.74 32.09 -4.05
C ALA A 120 23.42 32.59 -3.46
N VAL A 121 23.14 33.90 -3.52
CA VAL A 121 21.88 34.49 -3.03
C VAL A 121 20.71 34.21 -3.99
N ILE A 122 20.91 34.38 -5.30
CA ILE A 122 19.89 34.22 -6.35
C ILE A 122 19.50 32.75 -6.51
N PHE A 123 20.48 31.83 -6.49
CA PHE A 123 20.24 30.39 -6.60
C PHE A 123 20.05 29.69 -5.24
N SER A 124 19.85 30.45 -4.17
CA SER A 124 19.61 29.90 -2.85
C SER A 124 18.24 29.20 -2.78
N ALA A 125 18.24 27.88 -2.92
CA ALA A 125 17.05 27.05 -2.73
C ALA A 125 16.40 27.23 -1.34
N SER A 126 17.16 27.65 -0.32
CA SER A 126 16.60 27.96 1.00
C SER A 126 15.71 29.20 1.02
N ARG A 127 15.90 30.17 0.11
CA ARG A 127 15.01 31.33 -0.02
C ARG A 127 13.71 31.01 -0.74
N GLU A 128 13.62 29.91 -1.49
CA GLU A 128 12.38 29.46 -2.12
C GLU A 128 11.35 28.98 -1.10
N ARG A 129 11.77 28.70 0.15
CA ARG A 129 10.91 28.24 1.25
C ARG A 129 11.10 29.10 2.49
N PRO A 130 10.65 30.37 2.47
CA PRO A 130 10.72 31.22 3.65
C PRO A 130 9.87 30.65 4.78
N TRP A 131 10.33 30.79 6.02
CA TRP A 131 9.60 30.34 7.21
C TRP A 131 8.24 31.03 7.29
N GLY A 132 7.17 30.25 7.16
CA GLY A 132 5.82 30.75 7.08
C GLY A 132 4.92 30.31 8.23
N THR A 133 3.70 30.84 8.23
CA THR A 133 2.64 30.37 9.14
C THR A 133 2.33 28.88 8.98
N ALA A 134 2.58 28.31 7.80
CA ALA A 134 2.46 26.88 7.54
C ALA A 134 3.43 26.05 8.38
N ASP A 135 4.67 26.52 8.56
CA ASP A 135 5.70 25.83 9.35
C ASP A 135 5.43 25.96 10.85
N ILE A 136 4.96 27.14 11.30
CA ILE A 136 4.47 27.32 12.67
C ILE A 136 3.32 26.35 12.96
N ARG A 137 2.37 26.20 12.03
CA ARG A 137 1.26 25.23 12.17
C ARG A 137 1.79 23.79 12.24
N ARG A 138 2.74 23.41 11.38
CA ARG A 138 3.37 22.07 11.43
C ARG A 138 4.08 21.83 12.77
N GLY A 139 4.88 22.79 13.22
CA GLY A 139 5.56 22.74 14.52
C GLY A 139 4.58 22.59 15.68
N ALA A 140 3.51 23.39 15.70
CA ALA A 140 2.45 23.29 16.69
C ALA A 140 1.73 21.93 16.64
N THR A 141 1.43 21.40 15.44
CA THR A 141 0.83 20.06 15.31
C THR A 141 1.75 18.99 15.90
N ALA A 142 3.04 19.03 15.58
CA ALA A 142 4.03 18.07 16.06
C ALA A 142 4.22 18.17 17.58
N ALA A 143 4.28 19.39 18.13
CA ALA A 143 4.40 19.64 19.56
C ALA A 143 3.19 19.11 20.34
N VAL A 144 1.97 19.37 19.87
CA VAL A 144 0.74 18.87 20.52
C VAL A 144 0.68 17.34 20.45
N THR A 145 0.99 16.74 19.30
CA THR A 145 1.02 15.27 19.19
C THR A 145 2.11 14.66 20.08
N GLY A 146 3.30 15.28 20.13
CA GLY A 146 4.39 14.83 20.99
C GLY A 146 4.03 14.92 22.47
N LEU A 147 3.43 16.03 22.89
CA LEU A 147 2.96 16.22 24.26
C LEU A 147 1.90 15.18 24.64
N MET A 148 0.93 14.90 23.76
CA MET A 148 -0.07 13.86 24.02
C MET A 148 0.59 12.49 24.24
N LEU A 149 1.54 12.10 23.40
CA LEU A 149 2.22 10.81 23.51
C LEU A 149 3.09 10.73 24.77
N ILE A 150 3.88 11.77 25.06
CA ILE A 150 4.75 11.84 26.25
C ILE A 150 3.90 11.82 27.52
N ALA A 151 2.84 12.63 27.59
CA ALA A 151 1.94 12.68 28.74
C ALA A 151 1.26 11.33 28.97
N THR A 152 0.82 10.66 27.89
CA THR A 152 0.23 9.32 27.98
C THR A 152 1.24 8.31 28.51
N ALA A 153 2.44 8.27 27.94
CA ALA A 153 3.47 7.32 28.34
C ALA A 153 3.90 7.55 29.80
N PHE A 154 4.14 8.80 30.19
CA PHE A 154 4.49 9.16 31.56
C PHE A 154 3.38 8.79 32.54
N ALA A 155 2.13 9.14 32.25
CA ALA A 155 1.03 8.89 33.17
C ALA A 155 0.68 7.38 33.27
N ALA A 156 0.81 6.63 32.19
CA ALA A 156 0.69 5.16 32.21
C ALA A 156 1.83 4.51 33.02
N ALA A 157 3.08 4.93 32.80
CA ALA A 157 4.23 4.44 33.56
C ALA A 157 4.12 4.80 35.05
N HIS A 158 3.67 6.01 35.37
CA HIS A 158 3.44 6.43 36.75
C HIS A 158 2.36 5.57 37.41
N ARG A 159 1.22 5.35 36.74
CA ARG A 159 0.16 4.45 37.24
C ARG A 159 0.68 3.03 37.50
N ALA A 160 1.50 2.50 36.60
CA ALA A 160 2.08 1.17 36.73
C ALA A 160 3.11 1.07 37.87
N ALA A 161 3.87 2.13 38.12
CA ALA A 161 4.92 2.14 39.15
C ALA A 161 4.40 2.47 40.56
N THR A 162 3.48 3.42 40.69
CA THR A 162 3.02 3.93 42.00
C THR A 162 1.65 3.38 42.42
N GLY A 163 0.85 2.87 41.48
CA GLY A 163 -0.53 2.47 41.75
C GLY A 163 -1.47 3.64 42.08
N GLU A 164 -1.02 4.89 41.94
CA GLU A 164 -1.83 6.07 42.25
C GLU A 164 -2.86 6.39 41.16
N ALA A 165 -4.02 6.92 41.55
CA ALA A 165 -5.11 7.23 40.62
C ALA A 165 -4.81 8.45 39.72
N ILE A 166 -3.83 9.29 40.10
CA ILE A 166 -3.44 10.49 39.35
C ILE A 166 -3.04 10.15 37.91
N GLY A 167 -2.29 9.06 37.70
CA GLY A 167 -1.92 8.59 36.36
C GLY A 167 -3.14 8.31 35.49
N LEU A 168 -4.16 7.63 36.03
CA LEU A 168 -5.40 7.35 35.31
C LEU A 168 -6.16 8.64 34.95
N PHE A 169 -6.31 9.57 35.89
CA PHE A 169 -7.00 10.84 35.64
C PHE A 169 -6.31 11.66 34.55
N VAL A 170 -4.98 11.71 34.54
CA VAL A 170 -4.21 12.41 33.51
C VAL A 170 -4.37 11.74 32.15
N VAL A 171 -4.24 10.41 32.05
CA VAL A 171 -4.42 9.69 30.77
C VAL A 171 -5.85 9.88 30.25
N ALA A 172 -6.86 9.77 31.11
CA ALA A 172 -8.26 9.97 30.73
C ALA A 172 -8.53 11.41 30.25
N ALA A 173 -7.95 12.42 30.92
CA ALA A 173 -8.05 13.82 30.50
C ALA A 173 -7.38 14.06 29.14
N VAL A 174 -6.18 13.50 28.92
CA VAL A 174 -5.46 13.59 27.63
C VAL A 174 -6.25 12.88 26.52
N ALA A 175 -6.85 11.73 26.80
CA ALA A 175 -7.71 11.00 25.86
C ALA A 175 -8.94 11.83 25.46
N ALA A 176 -9.68 12.34 26.45
CA ALA A 176 -10.87 13.15 26.20
C ALA A 176 -10.52 14.45 25.45
N ALA A 177 -9.47 15.16 25.87
CA ALA A 177 -9.00 16.36 25.21
C ALA A 177 -8.55 16.09 23.77
N GLY A 178 -7.83 14.99 23.54
CA GLY A 178 -7.39 14.55 22.21
C GLY A 178 -8.56 14.26 21.27
N VAL A 179 -9.57 13.53 21.75
CA VAL A 179 -10.79 13.21 20.99
C VAL A 179 -11.55 14.49 20.64
N VAL A 180 -11.80 15.37 21.62
CA VAL A 180 -12.52 16.64 21.40
C VAL A 180 -11.73 17.55 20.45
N ALA A 181 -10.42 17.66 20.62
CA ALA A 181 -9.57 18.45 19.73
C ALA A 181 -9.59 17.90 18.30
N ALA A 182 -9.55 16.58 18.12
CA ALA A 182 -9.62 15.95 16.81
C ALA A 182 -10.96 16.22 16.10
N LEU A 183 -12.08 16.14 16.82
CA LEU A 183 -13.42 16.38 16.27
C LEU A 183 -13.66 17.85 15.94
N THR A 184 -13.19 18.77 16.79
CA THR A 184 -13.39 20.22 16.62
C THR A 184 -12.44 20.84 15.58
N ALA A 185 -11.22 20.29 15.42
CA ALA A 185 -10.26 20.73 14.41
C ALA A 185 -10.60 20.24 13.00
N ARG A 186 -11.34 19.14 12.87
CA ARG A 186 -11.67 18.49 11.59
C ARG A 186 -12.31 19.44 10.54
N PRO A 187 -13.37 20.23 10.84
CA PRO A 187 -13.97 21.13 9.84
C PRO A 187 -13.08 22.30 9.44
N ARG A 188 -12.20 22.76 10.33
CA ARG A 188 -11.35 23.95 10.10
C ARG A 188 -10.01 23.62 9.47
N ALA A 189 -9.41 22.50 9.86
CA ALA A 189 -8.07 22.08 9.48
C ALA A 189 -8.02 20.54 9.35
N PRO A 190 -8.43 19.97 8.21
CA PRO A 190 -8.63 18.53 8.08
C PRO A 190 -7.33 17.71 8.26
N ARG A 191 -6.15 18.28 7.97
CA ARG A 191 -4.85 17.61 8.23
C ARG A 191 -4.51 17.56 9.72
N LEU A 192 -4.79 18.64 10.45
CA LEU A 192 -4.59 18.70 11.90
C LEU A 192 -5.57 17.76 12.60
N GLY A 193 -6.85 17.81 12.23
CA GLY A 193 -7.87 16.92 12.79
C GLY A 193 -7.54 15.44 12.62
N THR A 194 -6.96 15.05 11.47
CA THR A 194 -6.49 13.67 11.26
C THR A 194 -5.26 13.33 12.10
N ALA A 195 -4.29 14.24 12.20
CA ALA A 195 -3.08 14.01 13.02
C ALA A 195 -3.44 13.85 14.51
N LEU A 196 -4.33 14.70 15.02
CA LEU A 196 -4.85 14.61 16.38
C LEU A 196 -5.68 13.33 16.59
N ALA A 197 -6.49 12.94 15.61
CA ALA A 197 -7.28 11.71 15.71
C ALA A 197 -6.38 10.46 15.80
N VAL A 198 -5.28 10.45 15.06
CA VAL A 198 -4.26 9.39 15.15
C VAL A 198 -3.53 9.44 16.49
N ALA A 199 -3.09 10.61 16.93
CA ALA A 199 -2.40 10.78 18.22
C ALA A 199 -3.30 10.49 19.43
N ALA A 200 -4.63 10.51 19.27
CA ALA A 200 -5.58 10.15 20.30
C ALA A 200 -5.72 8.62 20.50
N LEU A 201 -5.25 7.77 19.58
CA LEU A 201 -5.36 6.31 19.71
C LEU A 201 -4.63 5.77 20.96
N PRO A 202 -3.35 6.09 21.22
CA PRO A 202 -2.65 5.64 22.42
C PRO A 202 -3.31 6.08 23.75
N PRO A 203 -3.66 7.37 23.98
CA PRO A 203 -4.30 7.76 25.23
C PRO A 203 -5.68 7.14 25.41
N VAL A 204 -6.48 6.96 24.34
CA VAL A 204 -7.77 6.27 24.43
C VAL A 204 -7.57 4.81 24.86
N GLY A 205 -6.65 4.08 24.21
CA GLY A 205 -6.34 2.70 24.59
C GLY A 205 -5.83 2.59 26.03
N ALA A 206 -4.91 3.47 26.43
CA ALA A 206 -4.37 3.49 27.78
C ALA A 206 -5.42 3.88 28.84
N ALA A 207 -6.28 4.86 28.57
CA ALA A 207 -7.34 5.27 29.49
C ALA A 207 -8.31 4.12 29.78
N PHE A 208 -8.76 3.44 28.73
CA PHE A 208 -9.67 2.31 28.86
C PHE A 208 -9.01 1.08 29.48
N ALA A 209 -7.75 0.79 29.15
CA ALA A 209 -7.03 -0.34 29.75
C ALA A 209 -6.80 -0.12 31.26
N LEU A 210 -6.40 1.09 31.67
CA LEU A 210 -6.11 1.43 33.06
C LEU A 210 -7.35 1.74 33.90
N ALA A 211 -8.52 1.87 33.28
CA ALA A 211 -9.79 2.14 33.99
C ALA A 211 -10.30 0.91 34.77
N VAL A 212 -9.91 -0.30 34.38
CA VAL A 212 -10.30 -1.53 35.09
C VAL A 212 -9.48 -1.63 36.37
N PRO A 213 -10.11 -1.69 37.57
CA PRO A 213 -9.40 -1.88 38.82
C PRO A 213 -8.77 -3.28 38.91
N GLY A 214 -7.61 -3.38 39.56
CA GLY A 214 -6.89 -4.63 39.78
C GLY A 214 -5.60 -4.72 38.97
N ASP A 215 -5.02 -5.92 38.94
CA ASP A 215 -3.78 -6.20 38.22
C ASP A 215 -4.01 -6.23 36.70
N PHE A 216 -2.93 -6.01 35.95
CA PHE A 216 -3.00 -6.05 34.49
C PHE A 216 -3.33 -7.47 34.01
N GLY A 217 -4.44 -7.59 33.30
CA GLY A 217 -4.95 -8.88 32.86
C GLY A 217 -5.89 -8.79 31.65
N PRO A 218 -6.49 -9.91 31.23
CA PRO A 218 -7.31 -9.97 30.02
C PRO A 218 -8.46 -8.94 29.97
N SER A 219 -9.09 -8.65 31.10
CA SER A 219 -10.16 -7.65 31.22
C SER A 219 -9.72 -6.22 30.87
N THR A 220 -8.51 -5.84 31.24
CA THR A 220 -7.91 -4.54 30.86
C THR A 220 -7.72 -4.45 29.35
N VAL A 221 -7.28 -5.54 28.71
CA VAL A 221 -7.08 -5.62 27.26
C VAL A 221 -8.41 -5.56 26.52
N VAL A 222 -9.47 -6.21 27.03
CA VAL A 222 -10.81 -6.12 26.45
C VAL A 222 -11.28 -4.67 26.37
N LEU A 223 -11.21 -3.93 27.49
CA LEU A 223 -11.71 -2.55 27.53
C LEU A 223 -10.83 -1.61 26.68
N GLY A 224 -9.50 -1.78 26.74
CA GLY A 224 -8.56 -1.04 25.89
C GLY A 224 -8.79 -1.27 24.40
N ALA A 225 -8.96 -2.53 23.98
CA ALA A 225 -9.25 -2.89 22.60
C ALA A 225 -10.61 -2.34 22.15
N ALA A 226 -11.65 -2.42 22.98
CA ALA A 226 -12.96 -1.86 22.68
C ALA A 226 -12.88 -0.34 22.46
N GLY A 227 -12.13 0.38 23.30
CA GLY A 227 -11.91 1.83 23.15
C GLY A 227 -11.21 2.20 21.84
N VAL A 228 -10.12 1.49 21.50
CA VAL A 228 -9.37 1.71 20.25
C VAL A 228 -10.21 1.38 19.02
N ALA A 229 -10.96 0.28 19.05
CA ALA A 229 -11.87 -0.12 17.98
C ALA A 229 -12.97 0.94 17.77
N ALA A 230 -13.64 1.36 18.84
CA ALA A 230 -14.70 2.36 18.78
C ALA A 230 -14.19 3.70 18.22
N TRP A 231 -13.06 4.20 18.73
CA TRP A 231 -12.48 5.46 18.24
C TRP A 231 -12.02 5.37 16.77
N SER A 232 -11.46 4.23 16.37
CA SER A 232 -11.04 4.00 14.99
C SER A 232 -12.24 3.97 14.04
N ILE A 233 -13.33 3.28 14.41
CA ILE A 233 -14.57 3.23 13.62
C ILE A 233 -15.20 4.62 13.50
N ILE A 234 -15.27 5.38 14.61
CA ILE A 234 -15.74 6.78 14.59
C ILE A 234 -14.88 7.63 13.65
N SER A 235 -13.57 7.44 13.66
CA SER A 235 -12.64 8.19 12.81
C SER A 235 -12.80 7.86 11.32
N ILE A 236 -13.08 6.60 10.98
CA ILE A 236 -13.39 6.11 9.62
C ILE A 236 -14.71 6.70 9.12
N THR A 237 -15.77 6.68 9.93
CA THR A 237 -17.09 7.16 9.50
C THR A 237 -17.14 8.67 9.30
N LEU A 238 -16.36 9.41 10.11
CA LEU A 238 -16.32 10.87 10.06
C LEU A 238 -15.25 11.43 9.11
N GLY A 239 -14.40 10.62 8.49
CA GLY A 239 -13.23 11.11 7.76
C GLY A 239 -12.75 10.24 6.61
N GLU A 240 -12.23 10.88 5.57
CA GLU A 240 -11.75 10.21 4.35
C GLU A 240 -10.22 10.11 4.29
N ARG A 241 -9.51 10.45 5.37
CA ARG A 241 -8.04 10.49 5.43
C ARG A 241 -7.51 9.55 6.49
N ALA A 242 -6.31 9.02 6.23
CA ALA A 242 -5.67 8.00 7.07
C ALA A 242 -6.56 6.75 7.29
N LEU A 243 -7.43 6.45 6.32
CA LEU A 243 -8.33 5.29 6.36
C LEU A 243 -7.56 4.00 6.62
N ALA A 244 -6.42 3.79 5.95
CA ALA A 244 -5.58 2.61 6.14
C ALA A 244 -5.11 2.40 7.59
N LEU A 245 -4.77 3.48 8.29
CA LEU A 245 -4.32 3.38 9.68
C LEU A 245 -5.49 3.06 10.60
N PHE A 246 -6.60 3.78 10.48
CA PHE A 246 -7.77 3.53 11.34
C PHE A 246 -8.38 2.16 11.08
N THR A 247 -8.33 1.65 9.86
CA THR A 247 -8.82 0.30 9.54
C THR A 247 -7.88 -0.75 10.08
N ALA A 248 -6.56 -0.51 10.04
CA ALA A 248 -5.59 -1.38 10.69
C ALA A 248 -5.82 -1.44 12.21
N THR A 249 -6.00 -0.29 12.87
CA THR A 249 -6.21 -0.26 14.33
C THR A 249 -7.58 -0.82 14.73
N ALA A 250 -8.63 -0.53 13.97
CA ALA A 250 -9.95 -1.11 14.19
C ALA A 250 -9.92 -2.63 14.05
N ALA A 251 -9.36 -3.15 12.95
CA ALA A 251 -9.34 -4.59 12.69
C ALA A 251 -8.41 -5.35 13.66
N THR A 252 -7.26 -4.77 14.04
CA THR A 252 -6.38 -5.35 15.06
C THR A 252 -7.09 -5.41 16.41
N ALA A 253 -7.73 -4.31 16.83
CA ALA A 253 -8.44 -4.25 18.10
C ALA A 253 -9.64 -5.23 18.12
N LEU A 254 -10.42 -5.30 17.04
CA LEU A 254 -11.51 -6.26 16.90
C LEU A 254 -11.03 -7.71 16.82
N GLY A 255 -9.82 -7.97 16.32
CA GLY A 255 -9.22 -9.31 16.31
C GLY A 255 -8.72 -9.76 17.69
N VAL A 256 -8.16 -8.85 18.49
CA VAL A 256 -7.69 -9.13 19.85
C VAL A 256 -8.86 -9.25 20.84
N LEU A 257 -9.92 -8.46 20.66
CA LEU A 257 -11.07 -8.40 21.58
C LEU A 257 -11.69 -9.77 21.92
N PRO A 258 -12.04 -10.67 20.96
CA PRO A 258 -12.62 -11.96 21.29
C PRO A 258 -11.63 -12.89 22.00
N ALA A 259 -10.34 -12.85 21.64
CA ALA A 259 -9.31 -13.64 22.33
C ALA A 259 -9.11 -13.16 23.78
N ALA A 260 -9.08 -11.85 24.00
CA ALA A 260 -8.98 -11.26 25.34
C ALA A 260 -10.25 -11.52 26.17
N ALA A 261 -11.44 -11.47 25.55
CA ALA A 261 -12.69 -11.79 26.23
C ALA A 261 -12.76 -13.26 26.62
N ALA A 262 -12.32 -14.16 25.73
CA ALA A 262 -12.22 -15.58 26.06
C ALA A 262 -11.23 -15.83 27.21
N ALA A 263 -10.07 -15.18 27.20
CA ALA A 263 -9.10 -15.25 28.31
C ALA A 263 -9.61 -14.62 29.63
N ALA A 264 -10.56 -13.69 29.56
CA ALA A 264 -11.18 -13.09 30.74
C ALA A 264 -12.25 -13.99 31.37
N LEU A 265 -12.92 -14.80 30.55
CA LEU A 265 -13.97 -15.73 30.98
C LEU A 265 -13.42 -17.11 31.35
N TRP A 266 -12.37 -17.56 30.66
CA TRP A 266 -11.73 -18.87 30.84
C TRP A 266 -10.23 -18.74 31.00
N THR A 267 -9.63 -19.62 31.80
CA THR A 267 -8.18 -19.74 31.94
C THR A 267 -7.61 -20.49 30.74
N LEU A 268 -7.25 -19.75 29.69
CA LEU A 268 -6.69 -20.31 28.46
C LEU A 268 -5.16 -20.26 28.50
N PRO A 269 -4.46 -21.35 28.12
CA PRO A 269 -3.02 -21.34 27.98
C PRO A 269 -2.58 -20.39 26.84
N PRO A 270 -1.36 -19.84 26.90
CA PRO A 270 -0.85 -18.88 25.90
C PRO A 270 -0.79 -19.48 24.49
N THR A 271 -0.61 -20.80 24.37
CA THR A 271 -0.65 -21.55 23.11
C THR A 271 -2.00 -21.41 22.40
N GLU A 272 -3.11 -21.54 23.13
CA GLU A 272 -4.46 -21.43 22.57
C GLU A 272 -4.75 -20.00 22.11
N LEU A 273 -4.33 -19.00 22.90
CA LEU A 273 -4.45 -17.59 22.52
C LEU A 273 -3.61 -17.25 21.29
N GLY A 274 -2.39 -17.77 21.21
CA GLY A 274 -1.51 -17.63 20.05
C GLY A 274 -2.15 -18.21 18.78
N CYS A 275 -2.65 -19.44 18.85
CA CYS A 275 -3.36 -20.08 17.74
C CYS A 275 -4.63 -19.31 17.33
N ALA A 276 -5.42 -18.81 18.29
CA ALA A 276 -6.62 -18.03 17.99
C ALA A 276 -6.30 -16.71 17.27
N LEU A 277 -5.26 -15.99 17.71
CA LEU A 277 -4.80 -14.75 17.05
C LEU A 277 -4.22 -15.01 15.67
N ILE A 278 -3.44 -16.08 15.48
CA ILE A 278 -2.93 -16.49 14.16
C ILE A 278 -4.09 -16.87 13.22
N LEU A 279 -5.09 -17.60 13.72
CA LEU A 279 -6.28 -17.93 12.93
C LEU A 279 -7.05 -16.67 12.52
N ALA A 280 -7.26 -15.73 13.43
CA ALA A 280 -7.88 -14.44 13.13
C ALA A 280 -7.08 -13.66 12.08
N ALA A 281 -5.74 -13.66 12.18
CA ALA A 281 -4.86 -13.06 11.19
C ALA A 281 -4.99 -13.71 9.81
N LEU A 282 -5.02 -15.04 9.74
CA LEU A 282 -5.19 -15.79 8.49
C LEU A 282 -6.53 -15.48 7.84
N LEU A 283 -7.63 -15.51 8.61
CA LEU A 283 -8.97 -15.19 8.10
C LEU A 283 -9.03 -13.75 7.58
N LEU A 284 -8.45 -12.80 8.33
CA LEU A 284 -8.44 -11.40 7.95
C LEU A 284 -7.62 -11.14 6.67
N THR A 285 -6.44 -11.76 6.55
CA THR A 285 -5.58 -11.60 5.37
C THR A 285 -6.19 -12.24 4.12
N VAL A 286 -6.85 -13.40 4.24
CA VAL A 286 -7.51 -14.09 3.12
C VAL A 286 -8.76 -13.34 2.67
N GLN A 287 -9.56 -12.80 3.61
CA GLN A 287 -10.79 -12.06 3.29
C GLN A 287 -10.59 -10.56 3.10
N ALA A 288 -9.34 -10.06 3.13
CA ALA A 288 -9.03 -8.63 3.07
C ALA A 288 -9.64 -7.91 1.85
N ALA A 289 -9.63 -8.56 0.68
CA ALA A 289 -10.20 -8.00 -0.54
C ALA A 289 -11.73 -7.83 -0.43
N GLN A 290 -12.44 -8.85 0.04
CA GLN A 290 -13.89 -8.82 0.20
C GLN A 290 -14.33 -7.81 1.26
N LEU A 291 -13.62 -7.78 2.40
CA LEU A 291 -13.87 -6.82 3.47
C LEU A 291 -13.61 -5.38 3.01
N SER A 292 -12.54 -5.13 2.24
CA SER A 292 -12.26 -3.80 1.70
C SER A 292 -13.35 -3.31 0.73
N ALA A 293 -13.84 -4.19 -0.14
CA ALA A 293 -14.92 -3.87 -1.09
C ALA A 293 -16.23 -3.53 -0.36
N PHE A 294 -16.55 -4.30 0.69
CA PHE A 294 -17.71 -4.05 1.55
C PHE A 294 -17.58 -2.73 2.33
N CYS A 295 -16.43 -2.49 2.98
CA CYS A 295 -16.18 -1.27 3.74
C CYS A 295 -16.20 0.00 2.87
N ALA A 296 -15.68 -0.08 1.65
CA ALA A 296 -15.71 1.02 0.68
C ALA A 296 -17.06 1.18 -0.04
N ARG A 297 -18.02 0.29 0.22
CA ARG A 297 -19.37 0.28 -0.36
C ARG A 297 -19.33 0.28 -1.89
N LEU A 298 -18.52 -0.60 -2.49
CA LEU A 298 -18.52 -0.75 -3.95
C LEU A 298 -19.91 -1.21 -4.44
N PRO A 299 -20.36 -0.75 -5.62
CA PRO A 299 -21.65 -1.17 -6.16
C PRO A 299 -21.61 -2.68 -6.42
N VAL A 300 -22.60 -3.39 -5.89
CA VAL A 300 -22.71 -4.85 -6.04
C VAL A 300 -23.14 -5.14 -7.49
N PRO A 301 -22.47 -6.07 -8.20
CA PRO A 301 -22.90 -6.45 -9.53
C PRO A 301 -24.27 -7.14 -9.47
N THR A 302 -25.24 -6.61 -10.21
CA THR A 302 -26.55 -7.25 -10.39
C THR A 302 -26.44 -8.28 -11.50
N LEU A 303 -26.52 -9.56 -11.13
CA LEU A 303 -26.58 -10.66 -12.09
C LEU A 303 -28.06 -11.00 -12.34
N PRO A 304 -28.65 -10.65 -13.51
CA PRO A 304 -30.03 -11.00 -13.82
C PRO A 304 -30.17 -12.52 -13.95
N ALA A 305 -31.34 -13.06 -13.60
CA ALA A 305 -31.63 -14.47 -13.84
C ALA A 305 -31.76 -14.74 -15.36
N PRO A 306 -31.54 -15.98 -15.83
CA PRO A 306 -31.77 -16.32 -17.23
C PRO A 306 -33.22 -15.99 -17.64
N GLY A 307 -33.38 -15.07 -18.59
CA GLY A 307 -34.68 -14.61 -19.08
C GLY A 307 -35.16 -13.27 -18.51
N ASP A 308 -34.49 -12.73 -17.48
CA ASP A 308 -34.76 -11.37 -17.00
C ASP A 308 -34.11 -10.32 -17.91
N PRO A 309 -34.72 -9.12 -18.06
CA PRO A 309 -34.12 -8.05 -18.83
C PRO A 309 -32.79 -7.61 -18.21
N ALA A 310 -31.82 -7.26 -19.06
CA ALA A 310 -30.52 -6.79 -18.62
C ALA A 310 -30.68 -5.53 -17.73
N PRO A 311 -29.94 -5.44 -16.61
CA PRO A 311 -30.01 -4.29 -15.73
C PRO A 311 -29.56 -3.02 -16.46
N SER A 312 -30.18 -1.89 -16.14
CA SER A 312 -29.74 -0.59 -16.63
C SER A 312 -28.37 -0.23 -16.06
N ALA A 313 -27.62 0.59 -16.79
CA ALA A 313 -26.33 1.09 -16.34
C ALA A 313 -26.45 1.84 -15.00
N LEU A 314 -25.38 1.80 -14.20
CA LEU A 314 -25.32 2.53 -12.93
C LEU A 314 -25.54 4.04 -13.15
N PRO A 315 -26.20 4.74 -12.21
CA PRO A 315 -26.40 6.18 -12.31
C PRO A 315 -25.08 6.94 -12.43
N LEU A 316 -25.03 8.00 -13.24
CA LEU A 316 -23.81 8.78 -13.50
C LEU A 316 -23.12 9.26 -12.21
N ARG A 317 -23.91 9.68 -11.21
CA ARG A 317 -23.40 10.09 -9.89
C ARG A 317 -22.60 8.99 -9.18
N VAL A 318 -22.96 7.72 -9.37
CA VAL A 318 -22.22 6.59 -8.79
C VAL A 318 -20.90 6.38 -9.52
N LEU A 319 -20.91 6.58 -10.85
CA LEU A 319 -19.72 6.46 -11.69
C LEU A 319 -18.73 7.61 -11.41
N GLU A 320 -19.21 8.83 -11.22
CA GLU A 320 -18.40 10.00 -10.81
C GLU A 320 -17.77 9.81 -9.43
N ASP A 321 -18.46 9.13 -8.51
CA ASP A 321 -17.98 8.83 -7.15
C ASP A 321 -17.05 7.61 -7.09
N LEU A 322 -17.01 6.79 -8.15
CA LEU A 322 -16.26 5.53 -8.18
C LEU A 322 -14.75 5.72 -7.92
N PRO A 323 -14.04 6.72 -8.48
CA PRO A 323 -12.61 6.94 -8.18
C PRO A 323 -12.34 7.27 -6.71
N ARG A 324 -13.29 7.87 -5.99
CA ARG A 324 -13.18 8.10 -4.54
C ARG A 324 -13.31 6.77 -3.79
N ARG A 325 -14.30 5.94 -4.15
CA ARG A 325 -14.51 4.62 -3.53
C ARG A 325 -13.36 3.66 -3.76
N VAL A 326 -12.79 3.63 -4.97
CA VAL A 326 -11.62 2.79 -5.28
C VAL A 326 -10.41 3.17 -4.42
N ARG A 327 -10.15 4.48 -4.24
CA ARG A 327 -9.09 4.95 -3.33
C ARG A 327 -9.36 4.57 -1.87
N ALA A 328 -10.62 4.61 -1.44
CA ALA A 328 -11.00 4.14 -0.11
C ALA A 328 -10.79 2.61 0.01
N THR A 329 -11.15 1.82 -1.01
CA THR A 329 -10.91 0.37 -1.05
C THR A 329 -9.44 0.02 -0.87
N ASP A 330 -8.53 0.65 -1.63
CA ASP A 330 -7.08 0.40 -1.50
C ASP A 330 -6.55 0.80 -0.10
N ALA A 331 -7.06 1.89 0.48
CA ALA A 331 -6.75 2.24 1.85
C ALA A 331 -7.29 1.22 2.87
N HIS A 332 -8.53 0.73 2.72
CA HIS A 332 -9.07 -0.32 3.58
C HIS A 332 -8.27 -1.62 3.46
N GLN A 333 -7.90 -2.01 2.24
CA GLN A 333 -7.14 -3.21 1.93
C GLN A 333 -5.75 -3.19 2.58
N THR A 334 -5.01 -2.10 2.44
CA THR A 334 -3.70 -1.92 3.09
C THR A 334 -3.81 -2.00 4.61
N GLY A 335 -4.87 -1.42 5.20
CA GLY A 335 -5.10 -1.50 6.64
C GLY A 335 -5.49 -2.89 7.14
N PHE A 336 -6.34 -3.63 6.43
CA PHE A 336 -6.68 -5.01 6.80
C PHE A 336 -5.47 -5.95 6.75
N LEU A 337 -4.59 -5.79 5.75
CA LEU A 337 -3.35 -6.54 5.68
C LEU A 337 -2.38 -6.16 6.80
N ALA A 338 -2.23 -4.86 7.12
CA ALA A 338 -1.45 -4.42 8.26
C ALA A 338 -1.96 -5.03 9.57
N ALA A 339 -3.28 -5.01 9.79
CA ALA A 339 -3.90 -5.65 10.96
C ALA A 339 -3.65 -7.16 11.01
N GLY A 340 -3.78 -7.85 9.88
CA GLY A 340 -3.48 -9.28 9.79
C GLY A 340 -2.03 -9.58 10.17
N VAL A 341 -1.07 -8.78 9.69
CA VAL A 341 0.35 -8.90 10.05
C VAL A 341 0.57 -8.65 11.54
N LEU A 342 -0.06 -7.62 12.12
CA LEU A 342 0.06 -7.31 13.55
C LEU A 342 -0.54 -8.41 14.43
N LEU A 343 -1.71 -8.94 14.08
CA LEU A 343 -2.34 -10.08 14.77
C LEU A 343 -1.49 -11.35 14.67
N ALA A 344 -0.91 -11.62 13.50
CA ALA A 344 -0.02 -12.76 13.29
C ALA A 344 1.25 -12.67 14.15
N VAL A 345 1.84 -11.47 14.26
CA VAL A 345 3.01 -11.24 15.12
C VAL A 345 2.65 -11.38 16.60
N ALA A 346 1.53 -10.78 17.03
CA ALA A 346 1.05 -10.91 18.41
C ALA A 346 0.75 -12.38 18.76
N GLY A 347 0.10 -13.11 17.87
CA GLY A 347 -0.17 -14.54 18.03
C GLY A 347 1.10 -15.38 18.06
N SER A 348 2.10 -15.07 17.23
CA SER A 348 3.41 -15.74 17.25
C SER A 348 4.16 -15.51 18.56
N ALA A 349 4.11 -14.29 19.11
CA ALA A 349 4.72 -13.97 20.40
C ALA A 349 4.01 -14.70 21.56
N ALA A 350 2.67 -14.78 21.54
CA ALA A 350 1.90 -15.55 22.52
C ALA A 350 2.19 -17.05 22.43
N LEU A 351 2.31 -17.59 21.20
CA LEU A 351 2.59 -19.00 20.96
C LEU A 351 3.99 -19.41 21.48
N LEU A 352 4.98 -18.52 21.34
CA LEU A 352 6.34 -18.73 21.83
C LEU A 352 6.55 -18.29 23.28
N TRP A 353 5.50 -17.82 23.97
CA TRP A 353 5.58 -17.36 25.35
C TRP A 353 6.27 -18.34 26.33
N PRO A 354 6.00 -19.67 26.26
CA PRO A 354 6.68 -20.64 27.11
C PRO A 354 8.19 -20.73 26.86
N ALA A 355 8.66 -20.50 25.62
CA ALA A 355 10.09 -20.50 25.31
C ALA A 355 10.81 -19.32 25.96
N PHE A 356 10.17 -18.15 26.02
CA PHE A 356 10.77 -16.97 26.65
C PHE A 356 10.98 -17.15 28.17
N HIS A 357 10.23 -18.03 28.81
CA HIS A 357 10.24 -18.25 30.26
C HIS A 357 10.86 -19.60 30.66
N GLY A 358 11.69 -20.20 29.79
CA GLY A 358 12.46 -21.41 30.10
C GLY A 358 11.69 -22.74 29.99
N GLY A 359 10.40 -22.72 29.64
CA GLY A 359 9.57 -23.92 29.51
C GLY A 359 9.78 -24.73 28.22
N GLY A 360 10.55 -24.18 27.26
CA GLY A 360 10.72 -24.74 25.92
C GLY A 360 9.45 -24.66 25.08
N ALA A 361 9.54 -24.18 23.83
CA ALA A 361 8.42 -24.26 22.89
C ALA A 361 8.45 -25.59 22.13
N SER A 362 7.27 -26.13 21.82
CA SER A 362 7.16 -27.32 20.98
C SER A 362 7.68 -27.05 19.56
N ALA A 363 8.20 -28.10 18.90
CA ALA A 363 8.67 -27.98 17.52
C ALA A 363 7.57 -27.52 16.55
N TRP A 364 6.31 -27.88 16.83
CA TRP A 364 5.14 -27.46 16.06
C TRP A 364 4.83 -25.96 16.21
N ALA A 365 5.10 -25.37 17.39
CA ALA A 365 4.96 -23.93 17.57
C ALA A 365 5.97 -23.17 16.71
N TRP A 366 7.23 -23.61 16.69
CA TRP A 366 8.26 -23.07 15.79
C TRP A 366 7.89 -23.24 14.33
N TYR A 367 7.39 -24.42 13.95
CA TYR A 367 6.91 -24.66 12.59
C TYR A 367 5.80 -23.66 12.21
N LEU A 368 4.80 -23.42 13.05
CA LEU A 368 3.72 -22.48 12.75
C LEU A 368 4.24 -21.06 12.53
N VAL A 369 5.14 -20.57 13.38
CA VAL A 369 5.69 -19.21 13.25
C VAL A 369 6.48 -19.07 11.94
N VAL A 370 7.34 -20.04 11.63
CA VAL A 370 8.14 -20.03 10.40
C VAL A 370 7.27 -20.21 9.16
N ALA A 371 6.33 -21.14 9.18
CA ALA A 371 5.42 -21.41 8.07
C ALA A 371 4.50 -20.21 7.80
N LEU A 372 3.99 -19.54 8.85
CA LEU A 372 3.22 -18.31 8.73
C LEU A 372 4.05 -17.18 8.13
N ALA A 373 5.30 -17.02 8.60
CA ALA A 373 6.21 -16.00 8.07
C ALA A 373 6.55 -16.23 6.60
N ALA A 374 6.81 -17.48 6.21
CA ALA A 374 7.04 -17.87 4.83
C ALA A 374 5.79 -17.67 3.97
N ALA A 375 4.61 -18.07 4.46
CA ALA A 375 3.35 -17.92 3.74
C ALA A 375 2.97 -16.44 3.54
N ALA A 376 3.22 -15.58 4.52
CA ALA A 376 3.03 -14.13 4.38
C ALA A 376 3.94 -13.54 3.29
N ALA A 377 5.23 -13.89 3.31
CA ALA A 377 6.18 -13.47 2.28
C ALA A 377 5.78 -13.97 0.87
N LEU A 378 5.32 -15.22 0.76
CA LEU A 378 4.83 -15.78 -0.51
C LEU A 378 3.53 -15.14 -0.98
N ARG A 379 2.65 -14.67 -0.07
CA ARG A 379 1.42 -13.94 -0.42
C ARG A 379 1.69 -12.54 -0.98
N ALA A 380 2.88 -11.96 -0.75
CA ALA A 380 3.24 -10.68 -1.34
C ALA A 380 3.21 -10.68 -2.89
N ARG A 381 3.27 -11.86 -3.53
CA ARG A 381 3.14 -11.99 -4.99
C ARG A 381 1.71 -11.87 -5.52
N VAL A 382 0.70 -12.00 -4.66
CA VAL A 382 -0.73 -12.02 -5.05
C VAL A 382 -1.29 -10.60 -5.13
N TRP A 383 -0.80 -9.70 -4.29
CA TRP A 383 -1.27 -8.32 -4.21
C TRP A 383 -0.47 -7.43 -5.15
N ASP A 384 -1.10 -6.53 -5.89
CA ASP A 384 -0.38 -5.59 -6.76
C ASP A 384 0.04 -4.29 -6.06
N SER A 385 -0.70 -3.88 -5.03
CA SER A 385 -0.46 -2.65 -4.28
C SER A 385 0.87 -2.70 -3.50
N ALA A 386 1.72 -1.68 -3.69
CA ALA A 386 3.05 -1.61 -3.10
C ALA A 386 3.02 -1.65 -1.55
N ALA A 387 2.07 -0.94 -0.94
CA ALA A 387 1.92 -0.93 0.52
C ALA A 387 1.47 -2.30 1.05
N CYS A 388 0.58 -2.99 0.33
CA CYS A 388 0.15 -4.35 0.68
C CYS A 388 1.33 -5.34 0.64
N LYS A 389 2.15 -5.28 -0.42
CA LYS A 389 3.38 -6.09 -0.53
C LYS A 389 4.35 -5.79 0.61
N ALA A 390 4.56 -4.51 0.91
CA ALA A 390 5.47 -4.09 1.97
C ALA A 390 5.08 -4.67 3.33
N TRP A 391 3.80 -4.60 3.72
CA TRP A 391 3.33 -5.17 4.99
C TRP A 391 3.56 -6.69 5.07
N LEU A 392 3.24 -7.42 4.01
CA LEU A 392 3.41 -8.87 3.95
C LEU A 392 4.88 -9.30 4.00
N LEU A 393 5.79 -8.55 3.38
CA LEU A 393 7.22 -8.85 3.45
C LEU A 393 7.84 -8.41 4.78
N VAL A 394 7.38 -7.29 5.35
CA VAL A 394 7.83 -6.80 6.67
C VAL A 394 7.42 -7.75 7.79
N HIS A 395 6.36 -8.54 7.62
CA HIS A 395 5.91 -9.51 8.63
C HIS A 395 7.05 -10.40 9.16
N SER A 396 7.88 -10.98 8.28
CA SER A 396 9.00 -11.84 8.68
C SER A 396 10.06 -11.10 9.50
N PHE A 397 10.28 -9.81 9.21
CA PHE A 397 11.19 -8.96 10.00
C PHE A 397 10.58 -8.60 11.35
N LEU A 398 9.30 -8.24 11.35
CA LEU A 398 8.58 -7.81 12.54
C LEU A 398 8.49 -8.95 13.55
N VAL A 399 8.12 -10.16 13.12
CA VAL A 399 8.07 -11.33 14.02
C VAL A 399 9.45 -11.68 14.57
N THR A 400 10.50 -11.67 13.73
CA THR A 400 11.87 -11.98 14.17
C THR A 400 12.39 -10.94 15.14
N THR A 401 12.07 -9.65 14.92
CA THR A 401 12.46 -8.56 15.83
C THR A 401 11.75 -8.66 17.16
N VAL A 402 10.44 -8.97 17.17
CA VAL A 402 9.69 -9.17 18.42
C VAL A 402 10.24 -10.37 19.20
N VAL A 403 10.52 -11.49 18.53
CA VAL A 403 11.13 -12.67 19.17
C VAL A 403 12.52 -12.36 19.73
N LEU A 404 13.36 -11.63 19.00
CA LEU A 404 14.68 -11.18 19.45
C LEU A 404 14.57 -10.30 20.71
N VAL A 405 13.70 -9.30 20.69
CA VAL A 405 13.47 -8.42 21.84
C VAL A 405 12.96 -9.22 23.03
N SER A 406 12.04 -10.17 22.83
CA SER A 406 11.56 -11.04 23.90
C SER A 406 12.69 -11.84 24.55
N PHE A 407 13.55 -12.51 23.77
CA PHE A 407 14.69 -13.24 24.33
C PHE A 407 15.73 -12.34 25.00
N ALA A 408 15.98 -11.15 24.44
CA ALA A 408 16.89 -10.18 25.03
C ALA A 408 16.38 -9.67 26.39
N VAL A 409 15.06 -9.46 26.53
CA VAL A 409 14.43 -9.04 27.78
C VAL A 409 14.40 -10.17 28.82
N THR A 410 14.18 -11.42 28.40
CA THR A 410 14.14 -12.56 29.33
C THR A 410 15.53 -13.12 29.68
N GLY A 411 16.59 -12.66 29.02
CA GLY A 411 17.98 -13.01 29.35
C GLY A 411 18.49 -14.30 28.71
N ASP A 412 17.80 -14.86 27.71
CA ASP A 412 18.29 -16.00 26.93
C ASP A 412 19.21 -15.51 25.81
N GLU A 413 20.49 -15.32 26.16
CA GLU A 413 21.49 -14.78 25.23
C GLU A 413 21.71 -15.69 24.01
N VAL A 414 21.67 -17.01 24.19
CA VAL A 414 21.94 -17.96 23.10
C VAL A 414 20.83 -17.88 22.06
N ALA A 415 19.57 -17.91 22.48
CA ALA A 415 18.43 -17.75 21.58
C ALA A 415 18.40 -16.35 20.93
N ALA A 416 18.78 -15.31 21.66
CA ALA A 416 18.90 -13.95 21.12
C ALA A 416 19.95 -13.86 19.99
N TRP A 417 21.13 -14.46 20.15
CA TRP A 417 22.15 -14.46 19.10
C TRP A 417 21.71 -15.22 17.84
N TRP A 418 21.05 -16.38 18.00
CA TRP A 418 20.51 -17.12 16.86
C TRP A 418 19.41 -16.34 16.13
N THR A 419 18.51 -15.69 16.86
CA THR A 419 17.44 -14.87 16.25
C THR A 419 17.99 -13.62 15.57
N LEU A 420 19.05 -13.01 16.12
CA LEU A 420 19.80 -11.94 15.45
C LEU A 420 20.48 -12.44 14.17
N ALA A 421 21.05 -13.64 14.16
CA ALA A 421 21.62 -14.25 12.96
C ALA A 421 20.55 -14.46 11.87
N VAL A 422 19.36 -14.94 12.24
CA VAL A 422 18.21 -15.06 11.32
C VAL A 422 17.79 -13.70 10.78
N LEU A 423 17.67 -12.68 11.63
CA LEU A 423 17.33 -11.32 11.21
C LEU A 423 18.36 -10.77 10.23
N THR A 424 19.65 -10.99 10.50
CA THR A 424 20.76 -10.61 9.62
C THR A 424 20.65 -11.30 8.25
N GLY A 425 20.32 -12.60 8.24
CA GLY A 425 20.07 -13.35 7.00
C GLY A 425 18.88 -12.80 6.20
N LEU A 426 17.79 -12.41 6.86
CA LEU A 426 16.65 -11.77 6.21
C LEU A 426 17.03 -10.42 5.58
N VAL A 427 17.78 -9.57 6.31
CA VAL A 427 18.29 -8.30 5.78
C VAL A 427 19.20 -8.55 4.57
N ALA A 428 20.10 -9.53 4.66
CA ALA A 428 20.99 -9.89 3.57
C ALA A 428 20.20 -10.32 2.32
N ALA A 429 19.16 -11.14 2.47
CA ALA A 429 18.30 -11.53 1.36
C ALA A 429 17.62 -10.33 0.66
N TRP A 430 17.17 -9.34 1.45
CA TRP A 430 16.63 -8.09 0.91
C TRP A 430 17.67 -7.26 0.16
N VAL A 431 18.87 -7.11 0.71
CA VAL A 431 19.98 -6.41 0.05
C VAL A 431 20.33 -7.10 -1.26
N VAL A 432 20.42 -8.43 -1.30
CA VAL A 432 20.69 -9.20 -2.51
C VAL A 432 19.59 -8.99 -3.56
N ALA A 433 18.32 -9.03 -3.15
CA ALA A 433 17.18 -8.80 -4.06
C ALA A 433 17.15 -7.36 -4.60
N ALA A 434 17.52 -6.37 -3.78
CA ALA A 434 17.59 -4.96 -4.18
C ALA A 434 18.76 -4.69 -5.14
N LEU A 435 19.93 -5.27 -4.88
CA LEU A 435 21.12 -5.13 -5.73
C LEU A 435 20.97 -5.88 -7.07
N ASN A 436 20.18 -6.96 -7.10
CA ASN A 436 19.98 -7.79 -8.29
C ASN A 436 18.51 -7.76 -8.74
N PRO A 437 18.05 -6.67 -9.40
CA PRO A 437 16.65 -6.51 -9.77
C PRO A 437 16.14 -7.57 -10.75
N ARG A 438 17.04 -8.28 -11.44
CA ARG A 438 16.68 -9.44 -12.27
C ARG A 438 16.10 -10.58 -11.45
N ILE A 439 16.62 -10.85 -10.25
CA ILE A 439 16.16 -11.94 -9.38
C ILE A 439 14.82 -11.58 -8.72
N ALA A 440 14.55 -10.29 -8.51
CA ALA A 440 13.33 -9.80 -7.89
C ALA A 440 12.12 -9.72 -8.86
N ARG A 441 12.34 -9.84 -10.18
CA ARG A 441 11.26 -9.80 -11.18
C ARG A 441 10.73 -11.20 -11.44
N ALA A 442 9.41 -11.38 -11.29
CA ALA A 442 8.79 -12.68 -11.55
C ALA A 442 8.88 -13.10 -13.04
N ASP A 443 9.02 -12.15 -13.95
CA ASP A 443 9.04 -12.39 -15.40
C ASP A 443 10.32 -13.05 -15.90
N THR A 444 11.40 -13.03 -15.11
CA THR A 444 12.65 -13.72 -15.44
C THR A 444 12.61 -15.21 -15.08
N TYR A 445 11.62 -15.65 -14.31
CA TYR A 445 11.48 -17.05 -13.91
C TYR A 445 10.62 -17.82 -14.91
N SER A 446 10.97 -19.10 -15.11
CA SER A 446 10.18 -20.00 -15.94
C SER A 446 8.80 -20.27 -15.34
N LEU A 447 7.82 -20.52 -16.21
CA LEU A 447 6.44 -20.82 -15.79
C LEU A 447 6.34 -22.02 -14.83
N PRO A 448 7.07 -23.14 -15.03
CA PRO A 448 7.04 -24.26 -14.08
C PRO A 448 7.55 -23.88 -12.70
N ALA A 449 8.62 -23.09 -12.60
CA ALA A 449 9.15 -22.63 -11.31
C ALA A 449 8.14 -21.77 -10.55
N ARG A 450 7.45 -20.85 -11.25
CA ARG A 450 6.38 -20.03 -10.67
C ARG A 450 5.19 -20.87 -10.19
N ARG A 451 4.83 -21.93 -10.93
CA ARG A 451 3.77 -22.88 -10.54
C ARG A 451 4.17 -23.71 -9.31
N LEU A 452 5.40 -24.20 -9.24
CA LEU A 452 5.92 -24.91 -8.07
C LEU A 452 5.83 -24.04 -6.81
N LEU A 453 6.25 -22.78 -6.90
CA LEU A 453 6.10 -21.80 -5.81
C LEU A 453 4.62 -21.54 -5.48
N GLY A 454 3.75 -21.60 -6.50
CA GLY A 454 2.29 -21.73 -6.39
C GLY A 454 1.87 -22.77 -5.36
N PHE A 455 2.22 -24.03 -5.64
CA PHE A 455 1.88 -25.18 -4.82
C PHE A 455 2.49 -25.13 -3.43
N VAL A 456 3.74 -24.68 -3.29
CA VAL A 456 4.39 -24.55 -1.98
C VAL A 456 3.64 -23.56 -1.09
N ALA A 457 3.26 -22.39 -1.61
CA ALA A 457 2.50 -21.41 -0.83
C ALA A 457 1.13 -21.95 -0.38
N ALA A 458 0.40 -22.59 -1.31
CA ALA A 458 -0.90 -23.17 -1.01
C ALA A 458 -0.81 -24.32 0.00
N GLY A 459 0.22 -25.18 -0.12
CA GLY A 459 0.48 -26.27 0.82
C GLY A 459 0.83 -25.77 2.22
N LEU A 460 1.66 -24.72 2.32
CA LEU A 460 1.98 -24.08 3.59
C LEU A 460 0.72 -23.50 4.23
N ASP A 461 -0.06 -22.67 3.53
CA ASP A 461 -1.29 -22.08 4.06
C ASP A 461 -2.31 -23.16 4.50
N ALA A 462 -2.47 -24.24 3.72
CA ALA A 462 -3.37 -25.33 4.06
C ALA A 462 -2.91 -26.13 5.29
N SER A 463 -1.59 -26.27 5.49
CA SER A 463 -1.02 -27.03 6.61
C SER A 463 -1.11 -26.32 7.97
N LEU A 464 -1.25 -24.99 7.99
CA LEU A 464 -1.29 -24.21 9.24
C LEU A 464 -2.49 -24.59 10.12
N ILE A 465 -3.68 -24.76 9.54
CA ILE A 465 -4.92 -25.02 10.31
C ILE A 465 -4.88 -26.38 11.03
N PRO A 466 -4.53 -27.50 10.36
CA PRO A 466 -4.37 -28.79 11.03
C PRO A 466 -3.32 -28.77 12.16
N VAL A 467 -2.18 -28.10 11.94
CA VAL A 467 -1.12 -28.03 12.97
C VAL A 467 -1.56 -27.18 14.16
N MET A 468 -2.30 -26.09 13.94
CA MET A 468 -2.92 -25.33 15.04
C MET A 468 -3.90 -26.21 15.86
N ALA A 469 -4.77 -26.98 15.19
CA ALA A 469 -5.71 -27.87 15.86
C ALA A 469 -5.00 -28.99 16.65
N TYR A 470 -3.85 -29.47 16.15
CA TYR A 470 -2.99 -30.41 16.87
C TYR A 470 -2.35 -29.78 18.11
N LEU A 471 -1.78 -28.58 18.00
CA LEU A 471 -1.14 -27.88 19.13
C LEU A 471 -2.10 -27.52 20.26
N VAL A 472 -3.34 -27.17 19.91
CA VAL A 472 -4.41 -26.89 20.88
C VAL A 472 -4.88 -28.18 21.60
N GLY A 473 -4.50 -29.36 21.10
CA GLY A 473 -4.90 -30.63 21.69
C GLY A 473 -6.32 -31.06 21.29
N LEU A 474 -6.88 -30.51 20.21
CA LEU A 474 -8.23 -30.83 19.76
C LEU A 474 -8.31 -32.29 19.27
N PHE A 475 -7.27 -32.78 18.59
CA PHE A 475 -7.15 -34.18 18.21
C PHE A 475 -7.01 -35.11 19.42
N THR A 476 -6.19 -34.74 20.40
CA THR A 476 -6.01 -35.54 21.63
C THR A 476 -7.29 -35.57 22.46
N TRP A 477 -8.04 -34.47 22.48
CA TRP A 477 -9.34 -34.39 23.14
C TRP A 477 -10.36 -35.34 22.49
N VAL A 478 -10.45 -35.37 21.16
CA VAL A 478 -11.34 -36.31 20.43
C VAL A 478 -10.92 -37.76 20.63
N VAL A 479 -9.62 -38.06 20.62
CA VAL A 479 -9.10 -39.43 20.73
C VAL A 479 -9.28 -40.00 22.13
N ASN A 480 -9.10 -39.20 23.18
CA ASN A 480 -9.16 -39.69 24.55
C ASN A 480 -10.59 -39.93 25.06
N GLY A 481 -11.62 -39.46 24.35
CA GLY A 481 -13.01 -39.54 24.82
C GLY A 481 -13.23 -38.72 26.09
N PHE A 482 -14.50 -38.45 26.43
CA PHE A 482 -14.86 -37.75 27.67
C PHE A 482 -14.42 -38.48 28.93
#